data_AF-A0A973HZJ4-F1
#
_entry.id   AF-A0A973HZJ4-F1
#
_cell.length_a   1.000
_cell.length_b   1.000
_cell.length_c   1.000
_cell.angle_alpha   90.00
_cell.angle_beta   90.00
_cell.angle_gamma   90.00
#
_symmetry.space_group_name_H-M   'P 1'
#
loop_
_entity.id
_entity.type
_entity.pdbx_description
1 polymer ?
#
loop_
_entity_poly.entity_id
_entity_poly.type
_entity_poly.pdbx_seq_one_letter_code
_entity_poly.pdbx_strand_id
1 'polypeptide(L)'
;MPSPKNSKRSLDFVFNGWGNKYESALDNAINKNLLKQPTIQAAYEAVDLVLEGGGIEVDDNGHLLTTEQCLLNPSRNPGFSRDNIELELNQRLGSKKVLWLKQGYLAGDDTDSHIDTLARLAPNNTITYVQCSDENDEHFEALNKMQQELQALRTYDGQTFNLIPLPMPAACFDQEGERLPATYANFLIINGAILFPTYRQEEIDKFALEQIHKAFPHQHAVTPRFFCLGF
;
A
#
# COMPACT_ATOMS: atom_id res chain seq x y z
N MET A 1 -29.99 1.20 -17.77
CA MET A 1 -29.64 2.59 -18.12
C MET A 1 -28.15 2.76 -17.85
N PRO A 2 -27.36 3.35 -18.75
CA PRO A 2 -25.97 3.67 -18.41
C PRO A 2 -25.95 4.61 -17.21
N SER A 3 -25.09 4.34 -16.24
CA SER A 3 -24.94 5.18 -15.04
C SER A 3 -24.54 6.60 -15.47
N PRO A 4 -25.10 7.66 -14.85
CA PRO A 4 -24.75 9.03 -15.22
C PRO A 4 -23.23 9.21 -15.09
N LYS A 5 -22.62 9.89 -16.07
CA LYS A 5 -21.24 10.39 -15.96
C LYS A 5 -21.14 11.15 -14.63
N ASN A 6 -20.33 10.64 -13.69
CA ASN A 6 -20.12 11.09 -12.30
C ASN A 6 -20.84 10.33 -11.16
N SER A 7 -21.48 9.18 -11.39
CA SER A 7 -21.89 8.33 -10.25
C SER A 7 -20.68 7.61 -9.63
N LYS A 8 -20.42 7.84 -8.34
CA LYS A 8 -19.42 7.06 -7.58
C LYS A 8 -19.91 5.63 -7.38
N ARG A 9 -18.98 4.67 -7.41
CA ARG A 9 -19.24 3.26 -7.07
C ARG A 9 -18.33 2.87 -5.91
N SER A 10 -18.89 2.15 -4.94
CA SER A 10 -18.15 1.49 -3.87
C SER A 10 -18.10 0.00 -4.21
N LEU A 11 -16.88 -0.49 -4.42
CA LEU A 11 -16.58 -1.89 -4.63
C LEU A 11 -16.30 -2.49 -3.25
N ASP A 12 -17.10 -3.47 -2.85
CA ASP A 12 -17.02 -4.14 -1.57
C ASP A 12 -16.38 -5.51 -1.78
N PHE A 13 -15.05 -5.54 -1.72
CA PHE A 13 -14.24 -6.76 -1.76
C PHE A 13 -14.34 -7.54 -0.45
N VAL A 14 -14.11 -8.85 -0.51
CA VAL A 14 -14.12 -9.69 0.69
C VAL A 14 -12.89 -9.41 1.54
N PHE A 15 -13.09 -9.23 2.85
CA PHE A 15 -12.02 -9.20 3.85
C PHE A 15 -12.05 -10.47 4.69
N ASN A 16 -10.92 -11.16 4.79
CA ASN A 16 -10.80 -12.42 5.51
C ASN A 16 -9.77 -12.40 6.66
N GLY A 17 -9.38 -11.22 7.15
CA GLY A 17 -8.37 -11.13 8.22
C GLY A 17 -6.98 -11.54 7.73
N TRP A 18 -6.54 -11.00 6.58
CA TRP A 18 -5.22 -11.21 5.98
C TRP A 18 -4.83 -12.69 5.81
N GLY A 19 -5.74 -13.47 5.23
CA GLY A 19 -5.55 -14.91 5.00
C GLY A 19 -6.11 -15.80 6.11
N ASN A 20 -7.21 -15.40 6.75
CA ASN A 20 -7.85 -16.09 7.87
C ASN A 20 -6.97 -16.19 9.12
N LYS A 21 -6.05 -15.24 9.30
CA LYS A 21 -5.23 -15.14 10.52
C LYS A 21 -6.08 -14.66 11.72
N TYR A 22 -7.14 -13.92 11.45
CA TYR A 22 -8.01 -13.30 12.44
C TYR A 22 -9.49 -13.47 12.10
N GLU A 23 -10.34 -13.55 13.12
CA GLU A 23 -11.80 -13.49 12.98
C GLU A 23 -12.22 -12.13 12.38
N SER A 24 -12.84 -12.13 11.20
CA SER A 24 -13.06 -10.91 10.42
C SER A 24 -14.52 -10.63 10.05
N ALA A 25 -15.48 -11.39 10.59
CA ALA A 25 -16.87 -11.33 10.15
C ALA A 25 -17.50 -9.93 10.31
N LEU A 26 -17.15 -9.21 11.38
CA LEU A 26 -17.62 -7.84 11.61
C LEU A 26 -16.90 -6.82 10.72
N ASP A 27 -15.60 -7.02 10.48
CA ASP A 27 -14.79 -6.16 9.62
C ASP A 27 -15.23 -6.26 8.15
N ASN A 28 -15.48 -7.47 7.66
CA ASN A 28 -16.02 -7.75 6.33
C ASN A 28 -17.41 -7.13 6.12
N ALA A 29 -18.13 -6.78 7.19
CA ALA A 29 -19.44 -6.13 7.11
C ALA A 29 -19.37 -4.59 7.14
N ILE A 30 -18.19 -3.98 7.35
CA ILE A 30 -18.05 -2.53 7.57
C ILE A 30 -18.59 -1.73 6.38
N ASN A 31 -18.18 -2.04 5.15
CA ASN A 31 -18.60 -1.28 3.96
C ASN A 31 -20.12 -1.30 3.78
N LYS A 32 -20.73 -2.48 3.90
CA LYS A 32 -22.19 -2.65 3.84
C LYS A 32 -22.93 -1.83 4.90
N ASN A 33 -22.35 -1.66 6.09
CA ASN A 33 -22.95 -0.84 7.14
C ASN A 33 -22.70 0.65 6.93
N LEU A 34 -21.51 1.02 6.47
CA LEU A 34 -21.10 2.39 6.19
C LEU A 34 -21.95 3.02 5.06
N LEU A 35 -22.21 2.26 4.00
CA LEU A 35 -23.00 2.73 2.84
C LEU A 35 -24.50 2.91 3.13
N LYS A 36 -24.98 2.50 4.31
CA LYS A 36 -26.34 2.84 4.77
C LYS A 36 -26.45 4.30 5.22
N GLN A 37 -25.32 4.97 5.46
CA GLN A 37 -25.30 6.35 5.91
C GLN A 37 -25.75 7.30 4.78
N PRO A 38 -26.74 8.19 5.01
CA PRO A 38 -27.25 9.10 3.98
C PRO A 38 -26.20 10.05 3.37
N THR A 39 -25.08 10.25 4.08
CA THR A 39 -23.97 11.11 3.66
C THR A 39 -23.10 10.48 2.58
N ILE A 40 -23.18 9.16 2.36
CA ILE A 40 -22.35 8.46 1.39
C ILE A 40 -23.21 8.06 0.18
N GLN A 41 -23.06 8.82 -0.90
CA GLN A 41 -23.80 8.61 -2.14
C GLN A 41 -22.91 7.87 -3.14
N ALA A 42 -22.94 6.54 -3.09
CA ALA A 42 -22.26 5.67 -4.04
C ALA A 42 -23.12 4.44 -4.37
N ALA A 43 -23.08 4.00 -5.63
CA ALA A 43 -23.63 2.71 -6.00
C ALA A 43 -22.82 1.60 -5.31
N TYR A 44 -23.49 0.60 -4.73
CA TYR A 44 -22.85 -0.54 -4.08
C TYR A 44 -22.67 -1.70 -5.07
N GLU A 45 -21.50 -2.32 -5.05
CA GLU A 45 -21.21 -3.55 -5.77
C GLU A 45 -20.41 -4.48 -4.86
N ALA A 46 -20.98 -5.62 -4.49
CA ALA A 46 -20.24 -6.68 -3.82
C ALA A 46 -19.35 -7.42 -4.82
N VAL A 47 -18.11 -7.69 -4.44
CA VAL A 47 -17.11 -8.35 -5.27
C VAL A 47 -16.62 -9.61 -4.56
N ASP A 48 -16.84 -10.76 -5.18
CA ASP A 48 -16.39 -12.06 -4.68
C ASP A 48 -14.90 -12.30 -5.02
N LEU A 49 -14.05 -11.44 -4.45
CA LEU A 49 -12.59 -11.48 -4.52
C LEU A 49 -12.07 -10.97 -3.18
N VAL A 50 -11.16 -11.71 -2.54
CA VAL A 50 -10.47 -11.24 -1.33
C VAL A 50 -9.41 -10.23 -1.74
N LEU A 51 -9.54 -9.00 -1.24
CA LEU A 51 -8.63 -7.91 -1.55
C LEU A 51 -8.66 -6.85 -0.45
N GLU A 52 -7.51 -6.57 0.14
CA GLU A 52 -7.31 -5.47 1.08
C GLU A 52 -6.80 -4.22 0.36
N GLY A 53 -7.31 -3.04 0.76
CA GLY A 53 -6.88 -1.77 0.19
C GLY A 53 -5.36 -1.51 0.31
N GLY A 54 -4.73 -1.96 1.40
CA GLY A 54 -3.27 -1.83 1.59
C GLY A 54 -2.43 -2.80 0.74
N GLY A 55 -3.04 -3.85 0.18
CA GLY A 55 -2.37 -4.80 -0.70
C GLY A 55 -2.13 -4.27 -2.11
N ILE A 56 -2.72 -3.12 -2.47
CA ILE A 56 -2.61 -2.47 -3.78
C ILE A 56 -2.39 -0.97 -3.65
N GLU A 57 -1.76 -0.36 -4.65
CA GLU A 57 -1.65 1.09 -4.81
C GLU A 57 -1.95 1.43 -6.27
N VAL A 58 -2.75 2.47 -6.52
CA VAL A 58 -3.19 2.83 -7.88
C VAL A 58 -2.90 4.30 -8.17
N ASP A 59 -2.38 4.61 -9.35
CA ASP A 59 -2.20 5.99 -9.82
C ASP A 59 -3.23 6.43 -10.88
N ASP A 60 -3.17 7.70 -11.25
CA ASP A 60 -4.04 8.32 -12.26
C ASP A 60 -3.70 7.94 -13.72
N ASN A 61 -2.53 7.33 -13.94
CA ASN A 61 -2.11 6.87 -15.26
C ASN A 61 -2.60 5.44 -15.57
N GLY A 62 -3.09 4.73 -14.55
CA GLY A 62 -3.61 3.36 -14.63
C GLY A 62 -2.57 2.30 -14.28
N HIS A 63 -1.52 2.65 -13.55
CA HIS A 63 -0.64 1.69 -12.91
C HIS A 63 -1.27 1.19 -11.61
N LEU A 64 -1.23 -0.12 -11.38
CA LEU A 64 -1.53 -0.72 -10.10
C LEU A 64 -0.28 -1.43 -9.60
N LEU A 65 0.29 -0.96 -8.49
CA LEU A 65 1.46 -1.56 -7.83
C LEU A 65 1.00 -2.50 -6.72
N THR A 66 1.63 -3.67 -6.62
CA THR A 66 1.29 -4.68 -5.63
C THR A 66 2.45 -5.66 -5.41
N THR A 67 2.31 -6.59 -4.46
CA THR A 67 3.29 -7.65 -4.19
C THR A 67 2.73 -9.03 -4.53
N GLU A 68 3.61 -9.90 -5.03
CA GLU A 68 3.25 -11.30 -5.30
C GLU A 68 2.93 -12.05 -4.01
N GLN A 69 3.67 -11.77 -2.94
CA GLN A 69 3.50 -12.43 -1.64
C GLN A 69 2.12 -12.20 -1.03
N CYS A 70 1.53 -11.01 -1.23
CA CYS A 70 0.19 -10.70 -0.75
C CYS A 70 -0.88 -11.27 -1.67
N LEU A 71 -0.94 -10.80 -2.93
CA LEU A 71 -2.09 -11.07 -3.80
C LEU A 71 -2.13 -12.50 -4.34
N LEU A 72 -0.97 -13.16 -4.48
CA LEU A 72 -0.90 -14.56 -4.91
C LEU A 72 -0.85 -15.54 -3.72
N ASN A 73 -1.00 -15.05 -2.48
CA ASN A 73 -1.11 -15.92 -1.33
C ASN A 73 -2.34 -16.84 -1.50
N PRO A 74 -2.17 -18.17 -1.42
CA PRO A 74 -3.27 -19.12 -1.59
C PRO A 74 -4.43 -18.91 -0.62
N SER A 75 -4.18 -18.29 0.54
CA SER A 75 -5.19 -17.99 1.54
C SER A 75 -6.04 -16.74 1.23
N ARG A 76 -5.69 -15.95 0.19
CA ARG A 76 -6.52 -14.85 -0.32
C ARG A 76 -7.55 -15.40 -1.30
N ASN A 77 -7.11 -15.82 -2.48
CA ASN A 77 -7.99 -16.22 -3.58
C ASN A 77 -7.62 -17.63 -4.09
N PRO A 78 -8.03 -18.71 -3.38
CA PRO A 78 -7.72 -20.08 -3.79
C PRO A 78 -8.17 -20.37 -5.23
N GLY A 79 -7.25 -20.88 -6.05
CA GLY A 79 -7.53 -21.26 -7.44
C GLY A 79 -7.45 -20.11 -8.45
N PHE A 80 -7.24 -18.86 -8.02
CA PHE A 80 -6.99 -17.76 -8.95
C PHE A 80 -5.53 -17.77 -9.41
N SER A 81 -5.32 -17.68 -10.73
CA SER A 81 -4.01 -17.38 -11.28
C SER A 81 -3.72 -15.87 -11.21
N ARG A 82 -2.47 -15.49 -11.47
CA ARG A 82 -2.09 -14.08 -11.67
C ARG A 82 -2.97 -13.41 -12.71
N ASP A 83 -3.16 -14.05 -13.87
CA ASP A 83 -3.97 -13.51 -14.96
C ASP A 83 -5.44 -13.33 -14.54
N ASN A 84 -5.97 -14.21 -13.69
CA ASN A 84 -7.31 -14.02 -13.13
C ASN A 84 -7.38 -12.79 -12.23
N ILE A 85 -6.41 -12.61 -11.34
CA ILE A 85 -6.35 -11.44 -10.45
C ILE A 85 -6.21 -10.15 -11.26
N GLU A 86 -5.27 -10.12 -12.22
CA GLU A 86 -5.09 -8.95 -13.09
C GLU A 86 -6.36 -8.61 -13.87
N LEU A 87 -7.09 -9.61 -14.37
CA LEU A 87 -8.36 -9.40 -15.06
C LEU A 87 -9.39 -8.72 -14.15
N GLU A 88 -9.55 -9.21 -12.92
CA GLU A 88 -10.51 -8.66 -11.95
C GLU A 88 -10.15 -7.21 -11.56
N LEU A 89 -8.86 -6.95 -11.31
CA LEU A 89 -8.35 -5.60 -10.97
C LEU A 89 -8.53 -4.64 -12.15
N ASN A 90 -8.18 -5.04 -13.37
CA ASN A 90 -8.34 -4.23 -14.58
C ASN A 90 -9.82 -3.87 -14.82
N GLN A 91 -10.72 -4.84 -14.69
CA GLN A 91 -12.15 -4.63 -14.95
C GLN A 91 -12.82 -3.70 -13.93
N ARG A 92 -12.44 -3.80 -12.66
CA ARG A 92 -13.11 -3.08 -11.56
C ARG A 92 -12.43 -1.79 -11.16
N LEU A 93 -11.10 -1.78 -11.13
CA LEU A 93 -10.29 -0.63 -10.71
C LEU A 93 -9.78 0.19 -11.90
N GLY A 94 -9.93 -0.30 -13.13
CA GLY A 94 -9.53 0.42 -14.33
C GLY A 94 -8.02 0.46 -14.55
N SER A 95 -7.25 -0.43 -13.90
CA SER A 95 -5.83 -0.56 -14.15
C SER A 95 -5.55 -0.96 -15.60
N LYS A 96 -4.49 -0.40 -16.17
CA LYS A 96 -3.97 -0.70 -17.50
C LYS A 96 -2.72 -1.57 -17.44
N LYS A 97 -1.98 -1.48 -16.34
CA LYS A 97 -0.75 -2.23 -16.11
C LYS A 97 -0.61 -2.53 -14.63
N VAL A 98 -0.47 -3.82 -14.31
CA VAL A 98 -0.12 -4.26 -12.96
C VAL A 98 1.40 -4.36 -12.85
N LEU A 99 1.95 -3.76 -11.81
CA LEU A 99 3.37 -3.74 -11.47
C LEU A 99 3.54 -4.64 -10.24
N TRP A 100 4.21 -5.78 -10.43
CA TRP A 100 4.41 -6.78 -9.39
C TRP A 100 5.80 -6.66 -8.79
N LEU A 101 5.87 -6.54 -7.46
CA LEU A 101 7.09 -6.77 -6.69
C LEU A 101 7.07 -8.19 -6.13
N LYS A 102 8.20 -8.91 -6.25
CA LYS A 102 8.38 -10.24 -5.67
C LYS A 102 9.12 -10.19 -4.35
N GLN A 103 9.84 -9.09 -4.13
CA GLN A 103 10.76 -8.92 -3.03
C GLN A 103 10.30 -7.78 -2.12
N GLY A 104 10.86 -7.77 -0.91
CA GLY A 104 10.52 -6.82 0.14
C GLY A 104 9.52 -7.42 1.12
N TYR A 105 9.81 -7.25 2.40
CA TYR A 105 8.94 -7.55 3.53
C TYR A 105 9.40 -6.69 4.71
N LEU A 106 8.57 -6.61 5.76
CA LEU A 106 8.96 -6.07 7.05
C LEU A 106 8.61 -7.09 8.15
N ALA A 107 9.52 -7.33 9.09
CA ALA A 107 9.29 -8.21 10.21
C ALA A 107 8.14 -7.68 11.08
N GLY A 108 7.30 -8.59 11.57
CA GLY A 108 6.06 -8.25 12.28
C GLY A 108 4.91 -7.81 11.37
N ASP A 109 5.09 -7.83 10.05
CA ASP A 109 3.98 -7.59 9.12
C ASP A 109 3.10 -8.85 8.98
N ASP A 110 1.86 -8.74 9.48
CA ASP A 110 0.85 -9.79 9.37
C ASP A 110 0.11 -9.80 8.03
N THR A 111 0.42 -8.87 7.13
CA THR A 111 -0.38 -8.66 5.92
C THR A 111 0.13 -9.41 4.69
N ASP A 112 1.21 -10.20 4.84
CA ASP A 112 1.91 -10.89 3.75
C ASP A 112 2.56 -9.90 2.75
N SER A 113 3.24 -8.88 3.28
CA SER A 113 3.95 -7.84 2.51
C SER A 113 3.01 -6.96 1.71
N HIS A 114 2.06 -6.31 2.39
CA HIS A 114 1.26 -5.26 1.76
C HIS A 114 2.15 -4.17 1.14
N ILE A 115 1.76 -3.73 -0.06
CA ILE A 115 2.53 -2.74 -0.81
C ILE A 115 2.56 -1.37 -0.11
N ASP A 116 1.50 -1.01 0.62
CA ASP A 116 1.40 0.26 1.33
C ASP A 116 2.42 0.44 2.47
N THR A 117 3.10 -0.64 2.88
CA THR A 117 4.21 -0.62 3.84
C THR A 117 5.58 -0.55 3.18
N LEU A 118 5.67 -0.84 1.87
CA LEU A 118 6.91 -1.05 1.13
C LEU A 118 7.17 0.03 0.08
N ALA A 119 6.17 0.39 -0.72
CA ALA A 119 6.30 1.35 -1.82
C ALA A 119 4.98 2.05 -2.17
N ARG A 120 5.05 3.34 -2.49
CA ARG A 120 3.90 4.18 -2.80
C ARG A 120 4.10 4.91 -4.12
N LEU A 121 3.05 4.92 -4.95
CA LEU A 121 3.02 5.69 -6.18
C LEU A 121 2.87 7.19 -5.83
N ALA A 122 3.62 8.03 -6.53
CA ALA A 122 3.64 9.46 -6.36
C ALA A 122 3.58 10.16 -7.73
N PRO A 123 3.17 11.44 -7.79
CA PRO A 123 3.08 12.19 -9.04
C PRO A 123 4.37 12.15 -9.88
N ASN A 124 4.23 12.42 -11.19
CA ASN A 124 5.34 12.50 -12.13
C ASN A 124 6.10 11.18 -12.31
N ASN A 125 5.37 10.06 -12.40
CA ASN A 125 5.94 8.71 -12.51
C ASN A 125 6.95 8.42 -11.40
N THR A 126 6.62 8.79 -10.16
CA THR A 126 7.52 8.62 -9.02
C THR A 126 7.07 7.45 -8.16
N ILE A 127 8.01 6.70 -7.61
CA ILE A 127 7.76 5.69 -6.58
C ILE A 127 8.62 6.04 -5.37
N THR A 128 7.96 6.23 -4.23
CA THR A 128 8.65 6.24 -2.92
C THR A 128 8.72 4.81 -2.40
N TYR A 129 9.82 4.40 -1.78
CA TYR A 129 9.98 3.01 -1.34
C TYR A 129 10.89 2.92 -0.12
N VAL A 130 10.68 1.92 0.73
CA VAL A 130 11.52 1.68 1.91
C VAL A 130 12.89 1.17 1.48
N GLN A 131 13.95 1.81 1.98
CA GLN A 131 15.32 1.40 1.78
C GLN A 131 15.99 1.09 3.12
N CYS A 132 16.62 -0.08 3.21
CA CYS A 132 17.50 -0.44 4.31
C CYS A 132 18.96 -0.31 3.85
N SER A 133 19.73 0.53 4.54
CA SER A 133 21.16 0.73 4.26
C SER A 133 22.09 0.05 5.27
N ASP A 134 21.55 -0.57 6.32
CA ASP A 134 22.34 -1.34 7.29
C ASP A 134 22.51 -2.78 6.81
N GLU A 135 23.71 -3.14 6.38
CA GLU A 135 24.05 -4.49 5.89
C GLU A 135 23.85 -5.59 6.93
N ASN A 136 23.73 -5.24 8.22
CA ASN A 136 23.54 -6.20 9.31
C ASN A 136 22.06 -6.40 9.67
N ASP A 137 21.15 -5.59 9.13
CA ASP A 137 19.71 -5.76 9.35
C ASP A 137 19.17 -6.88 8.44
N GLU A 138 18.27 -7.71 8.97
CA GLU A 138 17.66 -8.83 8.24
C GLU A 138 16.95 -8.39 6.94
N HIS A 139 16.44 -7.14 6.91
CA HIS A 139 15.72 -6.62 5.76
C HIS A 139 16.63 -6.19 4.60
N PHE A 140 17.94 -6.04 4.84
CA PHE A 140 18.87 -5.45 3.87
C PHE A 140 18.82 -6.18 2.52
N GLU A 141 18.93 -7.50 2.52
CA GLU A 141 18.97 -8.27 1.27
C GLU A 141 17.64 -8.17 0.51
N ALA A 142 16.50 -8.35 1.20
CA ALA A 142 15.18 -8.34 0.58
C ALA A 142 14.81 -6.96 0.01
N LEU A 143 15.05 -5.89 0.78
CA LEU A 143 14.74 -4.52 0.34
C LEU A 143 15.69 -4.03 -0.76
N ASN A 144 16.95 -4.48 -0.79
CA ASN A 144 17.84 -4.20 -1.93
C ASN A 144 17.38 -4.91 -3.21
N LYS A 145 16.91 -6.15 -3.13
CA LYS A 145 16.32 -6.84 -4.30
C LYS A 145 15.04 -6.15 -4.76
N MET A 146 14.18 -5.72 -3.83
CA MET A 146 13.00 -4.91 -4.14
C MET A 146 13.38 -3.62 -4.87
N GLN A 147 14.44 -2.91 -4.43
CA GLN A 147 14.95 -1.73 -5.12
C GLN A 147 15.37 -2.05 -6.57
N GLN A 148 16.01 -3.19 -6.83
CA GLN A 148 16.37 -3.61 -8.19
C GLN A 148 15.14 -3.89 -9.05
N GLU A 149 14.09 -4.50 -8.48
CA GLU A 149 12.81 -4.71 -9.17
C GLU A 149 12.16 -3.37 -9.54
N LEU A 150 12.11 -2.42 -8.60
CA LEU A 150 11.60 -1.07 -8.82
C LEU A 150 12.37 -0.34 -9.95
N GLN A 151 13.69 -0.48 -10.01
CA GLN A 151 14.52 0.09 -11.09
C GLN A 151 14.23 -0.55 -12.47
N ALA A 152 13.80 -1.80 -12.48
CA ALA A 152 13.41 -2.52 -13.70
C ALA A 152 11.97 -2.22 -14.14
N LEU A 153 11.11 -1.72 -13.25
CA LEU A 153 9.73 -1.37 -13.60
C LEU A 153 9.69 -0.30 -14.70
N ARG A 154 8.66 -0.40 -15.53
CA ARG A 154 8.38 0.56 -16.58
C ARG A 154 6.93 1.00 -16.51
N THR A 155 6.68 2.26 -16.82
CA THR A 155 5.34 2.79 -17.03
C THR A 155 4.64 2.06 -18.19
N TYR A 156 3.36 2.33 -18.39
CA TYR A 156 2.58 1.78 -19.51
C TYR A 156 3.19 2.15 -20.88
N ASP A 157 3.74 3.36 -21.02
CA ASP A 157 4.41 3.84 -22.23
C ASP A 157 5.91 3.53 -22.30
N GLY A 158 6.43 2.73 -21.36
CA GLY A 158 7.78 2.16 -21.42
C GLY A 158 8.88 3.04 -20.80
N GLN A 159 8.54 4.14 -20.13
CA GLN A 159 9.48 4.98 -19.40
C GLN A 159 9.88 4.35 -18.07
N THR A 160 11.03 4.75 -17.52
CA THR A 160 11.45 4.40 -16.16
C THR A 160 10.68 5.24 -15.13
N PHE A 161 10.47 4.68 -13.93
CA PHE A 161 9.99 5.47 -12.80
C PHE A 161 11.14 6.27 -12.15
N ASN A 162 10.81 7.45 -11.62
CA ASN A 162 11.65 8.19 -10.69
C ASN A 162 11.56 7.51 -9.32
N LEU A 163 12.69 7.15 -8.72
CA LEU A 163 12.70 6.43 -7.44
C LEU A 163 13.22 7.32 -6.32
N ILE A 164 12.45 7.46 -5.25
CA ILE A 164 12.81 8.24 -4.06
C ILE A 164 12.85 7.29 -2.85
N PRO A 165 14.03 6.98 -2.30
CA PRO A 165 14.11 6.12 -1.13
C PRO A 165 13.58 6.84 0.12
N LEU A 166 12.77 6.14 0.90
CA LEU A 166 12.41 6.47 2.27
C LEU A 166 13.36 5.70 3.19
N PRO A 167 13.90 6.33 4.25
CA PRO A 167 14.71 5.60 5.22
C PRO A 167 13.88 4.52 5.91
N MET A 168 14.51 3.44 6.33
CA MET A 168 13.90 2.55 7.32
C MET A 168 14.10 3.16 8.73
N PRO A 169 13.06 3.18 9.59
CA PRO A 169 13.26 3.48 11.00
C PRO A 169 14.24 2.49 11.63
N ALA A 170 14.95 2.92 12.67
CA ALA A 170 15.61 1.99 13.59
C ALA A 170 14.57 1.03 14.16
N ALA A 171 14.98 -0.22 14.41
CA ALA A 171 14.08 -1.29 14.82
C ALA A 171 13.21 -0.89 16.03
N CYS A 172 11.90 -1.06 15.88
CA CYS A 172 10.91 -0.88 16.93
C CYS A 172 10.43 -2.27 17.37
N PHE A 173 10.17 -2.42 18.67
CA PHE A 173 9.72 -3.67 19.26
C PHE A 173 8.52 -3.41 20.17
N ASP A 174 7.64 -4.39 20.29
CA ASP A 174 6.56 -4.37 21.28
C ASP A 174 7.04 -4.78 22.68
N GLN A 175 6.07 -4.96 23.59
CA GLN A 175 6.34 -5.34 24.99
C GLN A 175 6.80 -6.80 25.14
N GLU A 176 6.53 -7.64 24.14
CA GLU A 176 6.93 -9.05 24.10
C GLU A 176 8.30 -9.24 23.43
N GLY A 177 8.84 -8.18 22.82
CA GLY A 177 10.14 -8.16 22.15
C GLY A 177 10.06 -8.54 20.68
N GLU A 178 8.85 -8.62 20.11
CA GLU A 178 8.65 -8.89 18.69
C GLU A 178 8.89 -7.61 17.89
N ARG A 179 9.54 -7.75 16.73
CA ARG A 179 9.87 -6.63 15.86
C ARG A 179 8.61 -6.13 15.17
N LEU A 180 8.37 -4.82 15.23
CA LEU A 180 7.24 -4.16 14.60
C LEU A 180 7.58 -3.73 13.16
N PRO A 181 6.61 -3.75 12.22
CA PRO A 181 6.80 -3.34 10.83
C PRO A 181 6.77 -1.81 10.68
N ALA A 182 7.66 -1.12 11.41
CA ALA A 182 7.78 0.33 11.37
C ALA A 182 8.27 0.82 9.99
N THR A 183 7.52 1.72 9.34
CA THR A 183 7.79 2.23 8.00
C THR A 183 7.22 3.63 7.78
N TYR A 184 7.99 4.50 7.12
CA TYR A 184 7.48 5.81 6.70
C TYR A 184 6.61 5.75 5.43
N ALA A 185 6.54 4.60 4.73
CA ALA A 185 5.73 4.45 3.52
C ALA A 185 4.22 4.40 3.80
N ASN A 186 3.82 4.08 5.05
CA ASN A 186 2.42 3.97 5.45
C ASN A 186 1.79 5.35 5.77
N PHE A 187 1.95 6.31 4.87
CA PHE A 187 1.36 7.65 4.97
C PHE A 187 -0.01 7.75 4.29
N LEU A 188 -0.83 8.70 4.74
CA LEU A 188 -2.12 9.02 4.14
C LEU A 188 -2.05 10.38 3.44
N ILE A 189 -2.35 10.39 2.14
CA ILE A 189 -2.54 11.63 1.37
C ILE A 189 -4.00 12.06 1.53
N ILE A 190 -4.22 13.30 1.98
CA ILE A 190 -5.55 13.87 2.12
C ILE A 190 -5.59 15.30 1.60
N ASN A 191 -6.18 15.47 0.41
CA ASN A 191 -6.32 16.76 -0.26
C ASN A 191 -4.95 17.46 -0.38
N GLY A 192 -4.75 18.58 0.33
CA GLY A 192 -3.51 19.35 0.34
C GLY A 192 -2.50 18.94 1.41
N ALA A 193 -2.71 17.81 2.10
CA ALA A 193 -1.85 17.38 3.20
C ALA A 193 -1.42 15.90 3.11
N ILE A 194 -0.30 15.60 3.76
CA ILE A 194 0.18 14.23 3.97
C ILE A 194 0.34 13.99 5.47
N LEU A 195 -0.28 12.92 5.96
CA LEU A 195 -0.12 12.43 7.32
C LEU A 195 0.81 11.22 7.26
N PHE A 196 2.01 11.32 7.81
CA PHE A 196 2.98 10.23 7.81
C PHE A 196 3.33 9.82 9.25
N PRO A 197 3.68 8.55 9.49
CA PRO A 197 4.04 8.07 10.82
C PRO A 197 5.42 8.58 11.23
N THR A 198 5.63 8.72 12.54
CA THR A 198 6.93 9.06 13.15
C THR A 198 7.23 8.14 14.31
N TYR A 199 8.52 7.89 14.57
CA TYR A 199 8.98 6.80 15.45
C TYR A 199 9.84 7.25 16.63
N ARG A 200 9.79 8.54 17.02
CA ARG A 200 10.67 9.14 18.06
C ARG A 200 12.15 9.09 17.67
N GLN A 201 12.44 9.23 16.38
CA GLN A 201 13.76 9.14 15.81
C GLN A 201 14.02 10.43 15.03
N GLU A 202 14.23 11.54 15.74
CA GLU A 202 14.15 12.91 15.20
C GLU A 202 14.88 13.10 13.86
N GLU A 203 16.12 12.61 13.75
CA GLU A 203 16.90 12.73 12.51
C GLU A 203 16.34 11.89 11.35
N ILE A 204 15.87 10.67 11.64
CA ILE A 204 15.31 9.77 10.63
C ILE A 204 13.90 10.22 10.23
N ASP A 205 13.08 10.63 11.21
CA ASP A 205 11.75 11.22 11.01
C ASP A 205 11.84 12.45 10.10
N LYS A 206 12.82 13.34 10.36
CA LYS A 206 13.07 14.53 9.55
C LYS A 206 13.57 14.18 8.15
N PHE A 207 14.46 13.21 8.02
CA PHE A 207 14.92 12.77 6.71
C PHE A 207 13.80 12.14 5.88
N ALA A 208 12.93 11.32 6.49
CA ALA A 208 11.75 10.77 5.83
C ALA A 208 10.81 11.88 5.33
N LEU A 209 10.57 12.91 6.16
CA LEU A 209 9.80 14.09 5.80
C LEU A 209 10.38 14.80 4.55
N GLU A 210 11.70 14.98 4.50
CA GLU A 210 12.37 15.58 3.33
C GLU A 210 12.16 14.76 2.05
N GLN A 211 12.19 13.42 2.14
CA GLN A 211 11.95 12.55 0.98
C GLN A 211 10.50 12.58 0.53
N ILE A 212 9.54 12.59 1.46
CA ILE A 212 8.11 12.75 1.15
C ILE A 212 7.88 14.11 0.45
N HIS A 213 8.49 15.19 0.92
CA HIS A 213 8.40 16.49 0.25
C HIS A 213 8.95 16.48 -1.18
N LYS A 214 10.03 15.74 -1.45
CA LYS A 214 10.57 15.59 -2.81
C LYS A 214 9.59 14.85 -3.73
N ALA A 215 8.91 13.83 -3.21
CA ALA A 215 7.92 13.05 -3.96
C ALA A 215 6.61 13.83 -4.20
N PHE A 216 6.29 14.75 -3.30
CA PHE A 216 5.02 15.47 -3.25
C PHE A 216 5.23 16.99 -3.15
N PRO A 217 5.81 17.63 -4.19
CA PRO A 217 6.25 19.03 -4.10
C PRO A 217 5.09 20.06 -4.07
N HIS A 218 3.87 19.65 -4.44
CA HIS A 218 2.70 20.53 -4.51
C HIS A 218 1.76 20.39 -3.29
N GLN A 219 2.03 19.45 -2.39
CA GLN A 219 1.26 19.25 -1.18
C GLN A 219 1.69 20.29 -0.13
N HIS A 220 0.74 21.14 0.28
CA HIS A 220 1.00 22.35 1.06
C HIS A 220 1.34 22.09 2.54
N ALA A 221 0.92 20.96 3.11
CA ALA A 221 1.17 20.65 4.51
C ALA A 221 1.51 19.16 4.72
N VAL A 222 2.77 18.84 5.02
CA VAL A 222 3.10 17.52 5.56
C VAL A 222 3.05 17.62 7.08
N THR A 223 2.07 16.96 7.69
CA THR A 223 1.86 17.01 9.13
C THR A 223 2.38 15.71 9.73
N PRO A 224 3.44 15.76 10.56
CA PRO A 224 3.82 14.59 11.33
C PRO A 224 2.68 14.26 12.29
N ARG A 225 2.17 13.03 12.20
CA ARG A 225 1.30 12.49 13.24
C ARG A 225 2.01 11.29 13.84
N PHE A 226 2.08 11.31 15.17
CA PHE A 226 2.46 10.13 15.91
C PHE A 226 1.50 8.99 15.56
N PHE A 227 2.00 8.04 14.79
CA PHE A 227 1.41 6.72 14.61
C PHE A 227 2.43 5.74 15.16
N CYS A 228 2.44 5.62 16.48
CA CYS A 228 2.80 4.35 17.07
C CYS A 228 1.53 3.84 17.72
N LEU A 229 0.94 2.82 17.10
CA LEU A 229 -0.17 2.06 17.66
C LEU A 229 0.38 1.31 18.88
N GLY A 230 0.43 1.98 20.04
CA GLY A 230 0.82 1.42 21.31
C GLY A 230 2.33 1.17 21.48
N PHE A 231 2.96 2.02 22.29
CA PHE A 231 4.09 1.61 23.12
C PHE A 231 3.54 1.37 24.54
#